data_AF-A0A7X8XD03-F1
#
_entry.id   AF-A0A7X8XD03-F1
#
_cell.length_a   1.000
_cell.length_b   1.000
_cell.length_c   1.000
_cell.angle_alpha   90.00
_cell.angle_beta   90.00
_cell.angle_gamma   90.00
#
_symmetry.space_group_name_H-M   'P 1'
#
loop_
_entity.id
_entity.type
_entity.pdbx_description
1 polymer ?
#
loop_
_entity_poly.entity_id
_entity_poly.type
_entity_poly.pdbx_seq_one_letter_code
_entity_poly.pdbx_strand_id
1 'polypeptide(L)'
;MYRDRKDVTGDHFCDIYSSENLQKPMRLLDDAAEKISGTRTFFDKLHADFKVFHERSLAQKEKAEELKAYNKVRLQQTENSLALPFSIQDIDISLPPDKWEKALSLQFSAPQPIENFQGSRLYLISSKSHLYVGLVADESKMSQLQAHCQQNFKGDFWSDDNFEFMLMPPDQQNYYQIVINANAYFRVLSQPGLKNATDFEMEAKAIKSPEGWAVAMKIPLAQLGKIRPGQAWKFNAFRNRLCGEKSQASGVRMLGANFHKTENYATLLWPDAITEK
;
A
#
# COMPACT_ATOMS: atom_id res chain seq x y z
N MET A 1 -5.36 -8.82 26.69
CA MET A 1 -5.78 -7.71 25.79
C MET A 1 -4.54 -7.31 24.98
N TYR A 2 -4.29 -8.02 23.88
CA TYR A 2 -3.09 -7.85 23.05
C TYR A 2 -3.34 -6.64 22.15
N ARG A 3 -2.59 -5.55 22.34
CA ARG A 3 -2.58 -4.43 21.39
C ARG A 3 -1.78 -4.89 20.18
N ASP A 4 -2.41 -4.94 19.01
CA ASP A 4 -1.76 -5.09 17.70
C ASP A 4 -0.58 -4.12 17.64
N ARG A 5 0.64 -4.64 17.83
CA ARG A 5 1.82 -3.85 17.50
C ARG A 5 1.99 -3.91 15.99
N LYS A 6 2.46 -2.81 15.40
CA LYS A 6 2.50 -2.66 13.93
C LYS A 6 3.71 -3.35 13.29
N ASP A 7 4.45 -4.14 14.08
CA ASP A 7 5.76 -4.73 13.77
C ASP A 7 5.80 -6.26 13.97
N VAL A 8 4.66 -6.93 14.15
CA VAL A 8 4.61 -8.34 14.55
C VAL A 8 4.55 -9.31 13.36
N THR A 9 5.35 -10.38 13.41
CA THR A 9 5.17 -11.59 12.60
C THR A 9 3.96 -12.39 13.12
N GLY A 10 3.23 -13.10 12.26
CA GLY A 10 1.94 -13.75 12.63
C GLY A 10 2.00 -14.92 13.63
N ASP A 11 3.05 -15.07 14.44
CA ASP A 11 3.22 -16.14 15.44
C ASP A 11 3.38 -15.57 16.86
N HIS A 12 2.29 -15.64 17.64
CA HIS A 12 2.18 -15.10 18.99
C HIS A 12 3.17 -15.71 19.99
N PHE A 13 3.71 -16.91 19.74
CA PHE A 13 4.71 -17.52 20.62
C PHE A 13 6.10 -16.90 20.43
N CYS A 14 6.38 -16.34 19.25
CA CYS A 14 7.66 -15.69 18.97
C CYS A 14 7.76 -14.28 19.58
N ASP A 15 6.64 -13.67 19.97
CA ASP A 15 6.62 -12.33 20.57
C ASP A 15 6.82 -12.34 22.09
N ILE A 16 6.39 -13.41 22.75
CA ILE A 16 6.52 -13.57 24.21
C ILE A 16 7.98 -13.88 24.58
N TYR A 17 8.70 -14.57 23.69
CA TYR A 17 10.10 -14.92 23.86
C TYR A 17 10.96 -14.20 22.82
N SER A 18 11.54 -13.05 23.17
CA SER A 18 12.59 -12.47 22.34
C SER A 18 13.73 -13.47 22.22
N SER A 19 14.39 -13.55 21.05
CA SER A 19 15.54 -14.45 20.91
C SER A 19 16.65 -14.14 21.94
N GLU A 20 16.76 -12.88 22.39
CA GLU A 20 17.61 -12.49 23.51
C GLU A 20 17.25 -13.20 24.82
N ASN A 21 15.95 -13.31 25.14
CA ASN A 21 15.47 -14.05 26.32
C ASN A 21 15.69 -15.57 26.20
N LEU A 22 15.86 -16.09 24.99
CA LEU A 22 16.10 -17.51 24.73
C LEU A 22 17.58 -17.91 24.72
N GLN A 23 18.50 -16.95 24.55
CA GLN A 23 19.95 -17.23 24.56
C GLN A 23 20.41 -17.85 25.87
N LYS A 24 19.96 -17.34 27.01
CA LYS A 24 20.37 -17.84 28.32
C LYS A 24 19.88 -19.28 28.56
N PRO A 25 18.58 -19.61 28.37
CA PRO A 25 18.12 -21.00 28.43
C PRO A 25 18.82 -21.92 27.44
N MET A 26 19.09 -21.47 26.20
CA MET A 26 19.81 -22.28 25.20
C MET A 26 21.20 -22.67 25.71
N ARG A 27 21.99 -21.69 26.19
CA ARG A 27 23.32 -21.95 26.77
C ARG A 27 23.28 -22.91 27.95
N LEU A 28 22.29 -22.78 28.84
CA LEU A 28 22.14 -23.68 29.98
C LEU A 28 21.85 -25.12 29.54
N LEU A 29 21.06 -25.31 28.49
CA LEU A 29 20.79 -26.63 27.94
C LEU A 29 22.03 -27.19 27.20
N ASP A 30 22.78 -26.37 26.47
CA ASP A 30 24.06 -26.78 25.86
C ASP A 30 25.06 -27.23 26.93
N ASP A 31 25.27 -26.42 27.98
CA ASP A 31 26.16 -26.76 29.10
C ASP A 31 25.72 -28.04 29.84
N ALA A 32 24.41 -28.26 29.98
CA ALA A 32 23.87 -29.47 30.59
C ALA A 32 24.09 -30.70 29.69
N ALA A 33 24.00 -30.53 28.37
CA ALA A 33 24.22 -31.61 27.42
C ALA A 33 25.64 -32.15 27.47
N GLU A 34 26.62 -31.34 27.86
CA GLU A 34 28.02 -31.78 28.05
C GLU A 34 28.24 -32.54 29.36
N LYS A 35 27.40 -32.32 30.38
CA LYS A 35 27.61 -32.82 31.75
C LYS A 35 26.80 -34.06 32.11
N ILE A 36 25.69 -34.32 31.42
CA ILE A 36 24.81 -35.44 31.76
C ILE A 36 25.37 -36.77 31.23
N SER A 37 25.50 -37.75 32.14
CA SER A 37 25.87 -39.14 31.85
C SER A 37 24.68 -40.09 32.02
N GLY A 38 24.68 -41.24 31.32
CA GLY A 38 23.63 -42.26 31.43
C GLY A 38 22.50 -42.12 30.42
N THR A 39 21.30 -42.66 30.71
CA THR A 39 20.14 -42.59 29.82
C THR A 39 19.57 -41.17 29.76
N ARG A 40 19.48 -40.60 28.55
CA ARG A 40 19.18 -39.18 28.32
C ARG A 40 17.95 -38.88 27.48
N THR A 41 17.10 -39.86 27.23
CA THR A 41 16.00 -39.78 26.26
C THR A 41 15.11 -38.54 26.43
N PHE A 42 14.73 -38.18 27.66
CA PHE A 42 13.95 -36.98 27.91
C PHE A 42 14.75 -35.70 27.65
N PHE A 43 15.97 -35.63 28.18
CA PHE A 43 16.83 -34.45 28.05
C PHE A 43 17.20 -34.18 26.60
N ASP A 44 17.61 -35.21 25.85
CA ASP A 44 18.00 -35.06 24.44
C ASP A 44 16.81 -34.58 23.60
N LYS A 45 15.59 -35.05 23.90
CA LYS A 45 14.37 -34.55 23.26
C LYS A 45 14.09 -33.08 23.62
N LEU A 46 14.15 -32.71 24.90
CA LEU A 46 13.96 -31.33 25.35
C LEU A 46 14.98 -30.38 24.69
N HIS A 47 16.26 -30.77 24.68
CA HIS A 47 17.34 -29.99 24.08
C HIS A 47 17.12 -29.81 22.58
N ALA A 48 16.79 -30.89 21.85
CA ALA A 48 16.51 -30.83 20.42
C ALA A 48 15.30 -29.93 20.10
N ASP A 49 14.19 -30.10 20.83
CA ASP A 49 12.98 -29.31 20.63
C ASP A 49 13.23 -27.82 20.94
N PHE A 50 13.95 -27.52 22.03
CA PHE A 50 14.29 -26.14 22.40
C PHE A 50 15.26 -25.50 21.40
N LYS A 51 16.24 -26.26 20.90
CA LYS A 51 17.19 -25.79 19.88
C LYS A 51 16.47 -25.39 18.60
N VAL A 52 15.56 -26.24 18.11
CA VAL A 52 14.71 -25.92 16.94
C VAL A 52 13.88 -24.66 17.17
N PHE A 53 13.30 -24.51 18.37
CA PHE A 53 12.54 -23.31 18.72
C PHE A 53 13.43 -22.05 18.73
N HIS A 54 14.59 -22.09 19.40
CA HIS A 54 15.55 -20.99 19.48
C HIS A 54 16.07 -20.57 18.09
N GLU A 55 16.45 -21.52 17.24
CA GLU A 55 16.92 -21.25 15.88
C GLU A 55 15.82 -20.59 15.03
N ARG A 56 14.56 -21.06 15.15
CA ARG A 56 13.41 -20.42 14.49
C ARG A 56 13.21 -18.99 14.98
N SER A 57 13.29 -18.74 16.29
CA SER A 57 13.16 -17.39 16.86
C SER A 57 14.27 -16.44 16.39
N LEU A 58 15.50 -16.92 16.25
CA LEU A 58 16.61 -16.15 15.68
C LEU A 58 16.33 -15.77 14.21
N ALA A 59 15.95 -16.74 13.38
CA ALA A 59 15.64 -16.50 11.98
C ALA A 59 14.47 -15.52 11.79
N GLN A 60 13.47 -15.54 12.68
CA GLN A 60 12.37 -14.56 12.63
C GLN A 60 12.81 -13.16 13.04
N LYS A 61 13.71 -13.02 14.02
CA LYS A 61 14.30 -11.72 14.38
C LYS A 61 15.05 -11.12 13.19
N GLU A 62 15.91 -11.91 12.53
CA GLU A 62 16.67 -11.47 11.37
C GLU A 62 15.72 -10.99 10.26
N LYS A 63 14.69 -11.78 9.93
CA LYS A 63 13.64 -11.37 8.97
C LYS A 63 12.91 -10.09 9.36
N ALA A 64 12.61 -9.91 10.64
CA ALA A 64 11.95 -8.69 11.13
C ALA A 64 12.87 -7.47 11.00
N GLU A 65 14.17 -7.62 11.27
CA GLU A 65 15.17 -6.56 11.10
C GLU A 65 15.37 -6.20 9.61
N GLU A 66 15.45 -7.19 8.73
CA GLU A 66 15.49 -7.01 7.27
C GLU A 66 14.24 -6.28 6.78
N LEU A 67 13.05 -6.71 7.20
CA LEU A 67 11.79 -6.07 6.85
C LEU A 67 11.73 -4.62 7.36
N LYS A 68 12.23 -4.36 8.57
CA LYS A 68 12.30 -3.01 9.15
C LYS A 68 13.24 -2.12 8.33
N ALA A 69 14.41 -2.62 7.92
CA ALA A 69 15.34 -1.90 7.07
C ALA A 69 14.73 -1.61 5.68
N TYR A 70 14.08 -2.61 5.08
CA TYR A 70 13.34 -2.47 3.82
C TYR A 70 12.23 -1.42 3.91
N ASN A 71 11.42 -1.46 4.97
CA ASN A 71 10.34 -0.51 5.22
C ASN A 71 10.85 0.91 5.41
N LYS A 72 11.97 1.09 6.12
CA LYS A 72 12.58 2.41 6.35
C LYS A 72 12.93 3.10 5.03
N VAL A 73 13.49 2.37 4.06
CA VAL A 73 13.86 2.94 2.76
C VAL A 73 12.62 3.25 1.92
N ARG A 74 11.74 2.26 1.71
CA ARG A 74 10.64 2.41 0.73
C ARG A 74 9.54 3.39 1.18
N LEU A 75 9.39 3.61 2.48
CA LEU A 75 8.36 4.48 3.04
C LEU A 75 8.82 5.92 3.26
N GLN A 76 10.12 6.21 3.08
CA GLN A 76 10.73 7.51 3.33
C GLN A 76 9.99 8.66 2.64
N GLN A 77 9.55 8.46 1.40
CA GLN A 77 8.78 9.43 0.61
C GLN A 77 7.45 9.88 1.25
N THR A 78 6.96 9.17 2.27
CA THR A 78 5.68 9.44 2.94
C THR A 78 5.81 9.53 4.47
N GLU A 79 7.04 9.66 4.99
CA GLU A 79 7.25 9.82 6.44
C GLU A 79 6.72 11.16 6.94
N ASN A 80 6.84 12.21 6.12
CA ASN A 80 6.36 13.55 6.42
C ASN A 80 5.06 13.84 5.66
N SER A 81 4.36 14.91 6.09
CA SER A 81 3.21 15.43 5.35
C SER A 81 3.65 15.95 3.99
N LEU A 82 2.86 15.63 2.96
CA LEU A 82 3.13 15.98 1.57
C LEU A 82 2.28 17.17 1.16
N ALA A 83 2.88 18.22 0.62
CA ALA A 83 2.12 19.32 0.02
C ALA A 83 1.55 18.88 -1.33
N LEU A 84 0.24 19.02 -1.54
CA LEU A 84 -0.38 18.81 -2.84
C LEU A 84 -0.05 20.00 -3.76
N PRO A 85 0.62 19.78 -4.90
CA PRO A 85 0.93 20.86 -5.82
C PRO A 85 -0.33 21.50 -6.41
N PHE A 86 -0.19 22.77 -6.81
CA PHE A 86 -1.25 23.57 -7.40
C PHE A 86 -0.84 24.10 -8.77
N SER A 87 -1.74 23.96 -9.74
CA SER A 87 -1.66 24.57 -11.06
C SER A 87 -2.75 25.64 -11.21
N ILE A 88 -2.37 26.77 -11.80
CA ILE A 88 -3.32 27.85 -12.12
C ILE A 88 -4.26 27.42 -13.26
N GLN A 89 -3.76 26.57 -14.16
CA GLN A 89 -4.51 26.04 -15.30
C GLN A 89 -4.93 24.61 -15.02
N ASP A 90 -6.06 24.21 -15.61
CA ASP A 90 -6.48 22.81 -15.60
C ASP A 90 -5.45 21.95 -16.35
N ILE A 91 -5.17 20.76 -15.81
CA ILE A 91 -4.27 19.79 -16.44
C ILE A 91 -5.02 19.06 -17.57
N ASP A 92 -4.35 18.91 -18.71
CA ASP A 92 -4.83 18.06 -19.79
C ASP A 92 -4.56 16.59 -19.47
N ILE A 93 -5.62 15.87 -19.11
CA ILE A 93 -5.55 14.43 -18.80
C ILE A 93 -5.39 13.54 -20.05
N SER A 94 -5.34 14.11 -21.26
CA SER A 94 -4.92 13.38 -22.46
C SER A 94 -3.41 13.13 -22.49
N LEU A 95 -2.64 13.96 -21.77
CA LEU A 95 -1.21 13.78 -21.61
C LEU A 95 -0.90 12.69 -20.57
N PRO A 96 0.14 11.88 -20.80
CA PRO A 96 0.65 10.95 -19.79
C PRO A 96 0.97 11.65 -18.46
N PRO A 97 0.63 11.05 -17.29
CA PRO A 97 0.86 11.68 -16.00
C PRO A 97 2.30 12.10 -15.70
N ASP A 98 3.31 11.41 -16.25
CA ASP A 98 4.72 11.78 -16.10
C ASP A 98 5.08 13.10 -16.82
N LYS A 99 4.16 13.65 -17.63
CA LYS A 99 4.30 14.96 -18.29
C LYS A 99 3.61 16.09 -17.53
N TRP A 100 2.93 15.81 -16.42
CA TRP A 100 2.27 16.85 -15.63
C TRP A 100 3.31 17.64 -14.85
N GLU A 101 3.55 18.88 -15.29
CA GLU A 101 4.52 19.76 -14.66
C GLU A 101 4.21 19.96 -13.17
N LYS A 102 5.25 19.83 -12.33
CA LYS A 102 5.20 20.04 -10.87
C LYS A 102 4.30 19.07 -10.11
N ALA A 103 3.74 18.04 -10.75
CA ALA A 103 2.97 17.03 -10.04
C ALA A 103 3.83 16.33 -8.99
N LEU A 104 3.24 16.05 -7.83
CA LEU A 104 3.84 15.25 -6.79
C LEU A 104 3.92 13.82 -7.31
N SER A 105 5.13 13.28 -7.43
CA SER A 105 5.38 11.92 -7.91
C SER A 105 5.78 11.00 -6.76
N LEU A 106 5.11 9.86 -6.61
CA LEU A 106 5.36 8.87 -5.58
C LEU A 106 5.46 7.47 -6.19
N GLN A 107 6.42 6.68 -5.72
CA GLN A 107 6.67 5.32 -6.20
C GLN A 107 5.94 4.29 -5.35
N PHE A 108 5.46 3.23 -5.97
CA PHE A 108 4.82 2.12 -5.28
C PHE A 108 5.86 1.11 -4.83
N SER A 109 5.61 0.47 -3.70
CA SER A 109 6.39 -0.65 -3.22
C SER A 109 5.49 -1.78 -2.73
N ALA A 110 5.97 -3.00 -2.86
CA ALA A 110 5.37 -4.17 -2.25
C ALA A 110 5.65 -4.19 -0.72
N PRO A 111 4.84 -4.89 0.09
CA PRO A 111 5.08 -5.00 1.53
C PRO A 111 6.29 -5.90 1.87
N GLN A 112 6.74 -6.69 0.88
CA GLN A 112 7.90 -7.58 0.92
C GLN A 112 8.58 -7.53 -0.44
N PRO A 113 9.89 -7.83 -0.56
CA PRO A 113 10.54 -7.98 -1.85
C PRO A 113 9.83 -9.02 -2.73
N ILE A 114 9.59 -8.67 -4.00
CA ILE A 114 8.98 -9.55 -4.99
C ILE A 114 9.95 -9.64 -6.19
N GLU A 115 10.22 -10.86 -6.64
CA GLU A 115 10.99 -11.09 -7.85
C GLU A 115 10.20 -10.59 -9.09
N ASN A 116 10.89 -9.97 -10.05
CA ASN A 116 10.27 -9.41 -11.25
C ASN A 116 9.13 -8.42 -10.95
N PHE A 117 9.27 -7.64 -9.87
CA PHE A 117 8.31 -6.62 -9.49
C PHE A 117 8.05 -5.62 -10.63
N GLN A 118 6.78 -5.41 -10.96
CA GLN A 118 6.38 -4.44 -11.97
C GLN A 118 6.03 -3.11 -11.29
N GLY A 119 6.87 -2.09 -11.54
CA GLY A 119 6.80 -0.79 -10.87
C GLY A 119 5.50 -0.03 -11.13
N SER A 120 5.16 0.88 -10.22
CA SER A 120 4.05 1.80 -10.41
C SER A 120 4.30 3.14 -9.73
N ARG A 121 3.65 4.18 -10.25
CA ARG A 121 3.84 5.57 -9.82
C ARG A 121 2.49 6.28 -9.71
N LEU A 122 2.36 7.13 -8.70
CA LEU A 122 1.26 8.06 -8.52
C LEU A 122 1.75 9.48 -8.82
N TYR A 123 0.91 10.25 -9.49
CA TYR A 123 1.06 11.67 -9.76
C TYR A 123 -0.14 12.42 -9.20
N LEU A 124 0.09 13.44 -8.38
CA LEU A 124 -0.96 14.27 -7.80
C LEU A 124 -0.70 15.74 -8.08
N ILE A 125 -1.73 16.44 -8.51
CA ILE A 125 -1.75 17.91 -8.64
C ILE A 125 -3.19 18.40 -8.56
N SER A 126 -3.40 19.62 -8.11
CA SER A 126 -4.72 20.26 -8.06
C SER A 126 -4.76 21.53 -8.91
N SER A 127 -5.97 21.94 -9.28
CA SER A 127 -6.26 23.28 -9.78
C SER A 127 -7.30 23.94 -8.87
N LYS A 128 -7.86 25.08 -9.29
CA LYS A 128 -8.95 25.77 -8.55
C LYS A 128 -10.21 24.92 -8.39
N SER A 129 -10.46 23.99 -9.31
CA SER A 129 -11.73 23.25 -9.39
C SER A 129 -11.57 21.74 -9.50
N HIS A 130 -10.35 21.23 -9.67
CA HIS A 130 -10.12 19.80 -9.83
C HIS A 130 -8.94 19.29 -9.00
N LEU A 131 -9.06 18.03 -8.58
CA LEU A 131 -7.94 17.18 -8.21
C LEU A 131 -7.61 16.28 -9.41
N TYR A 132 -6.34 16.20 -9.75
CA TYR A 132 -5.82 15.32 -10.78
C TYR A 132 -5.03 14.18 -10.15
N VAL A 133 -5.36 12.97 -10.56
CA VAL A 133 -4.73 11.74 -10.07
C VAL A 133 -4.28 10.94 -11.27
N GLY A 134 -2.97 10.79 -11.41
CA GLY A 134 -2.34 10.01 -12.46
C GLY A 134 -1.73 8.75 -11.87
N LEU A 135 -2.05 7.60 -12.43
CA LEU A 135 -1.56 6.30 -11.97
C LEU A 135 -0.91 5.60 -13.15
N VAL A 136 0.36 5.25 -13.00
CA VAL A 136 1.18 4.66 -14.06
C VAL A 136 1.68 3.29 -13.60
N ALA A 137 1.48 2.28 -14.43
CA ALA A 137 1.96 0.92 -14.24
C ALA A 137 3.00 0.59 -15.32
N ASP A 138 4.21 0.23 -14.89
CA ASP A 138 5.11 -0.55 -15.75
C ASP A 138 4.51 -1.96 -15.88
N GLU A 139 4.48 -2.50 -17.10
CA GLU A 139 3.93 -3.82 -17.35
C GLU A 139 4.58 -4.50 -18.57
N SER A 140 5.38 -5.53 -18.30
CA SER A 140 6.00 -6.34 -19.37
C SER A 140 5.06 -7.36 -20.03
N LYS A 141 3.89 -7.64 -19.44
CA LYS A 141 2.91 -8.62 -19.93
C LYS A 141 1.62 -7.96 -20.40
N MET A 142 1.72 -6.85 -21.14
CA MET A 142 0.56 -6.09 -21.65
C MET A 142 -0.46 -6.92 -22.44
N SER A 143 -0.03 -7.99 -23.12
CA SER A 143 -0.94 -8.90 -23.84
C SER A 143 -1.82 -9.78 -22.93
N GLN A 144 -1.50 -9.84 -21.63
CA GLN A 144 -2.22 -10.63 -20.62
C GLN A 144 -3.00 -9.74 -19.64
N LEU A 145 -3.10 -8.43 -19.93
CA LEU A 145 -3.75 -7.46 -19.07
C LEU A 145 -5.24 -7.79 -18.89
N GLN A 146 -5.68 -7.87 -17.63
CA GLN A 146 -7.08 -8.14 -17.27
C GLN A 146 -7.81 -6.80 -17.12
N ALA A 147 -8.81 -6.57 -17.96
CA ALA A 147 -9.62 -5.35 -17.92
C ALA A 147 -11.04 -5.66 -18.41
N HIS A 148 -11.70 -6.60 -17.74
CA HIS A 148 -13.00 -7.16 -18.09
C HIS A 148 -14.14 -6.17 -17.83
N CYS A 149 -14.01 -5.25 -16.87
CA CYS A 149 -15.01 -4.23 -16.64
C CYS A 149 -15.01 -3.20 -17.79
N GLN A 150 -16.18 -3.01 -18.41
CA GLN A 150 -16.37 -2.15 -19.60
C GLN A 150 -17.40 -1.04 -19.37
N GLN A 151 -17.81 -0.82 -18.12
CA GLN A 151 -18.76 0.24 -17.76
C GLN A 151 -18.52 0.70 -16.33
N ASN A 152 -18.60 2.01 -16.09
CA ASN A 152 -18.47 2.57 -14.75
C ASN A 152 -19.51 1.95 -13.79
N PHE A 153 -19.07 1.69 -12.57
CA PHE A 153 -19.85 1.10 -11.47
C PHE A 153 -20.39 -0.31 -11.72
N LYS A 154 -20.13 -0.96 -12.87
CA LYS A 154 -20.62 -2.32 -13.18
C LYS A 154 -19.50 -3.34 -13.33
N GLY A 155 -19.75 -4.54 -12.81
CA GLY A 155 -18.79 -5.65 -12.83
C GLY A 155 -17.97 -5.77 -11.54
N ASP A 156 -17.02 -6.70 -11.56
CA ASP A 156 -16.04 -6.93 -10.51
C ASP A 156 -14.71 -6.27 -10.88
N PHE A 157 -14.48 -5.06 -10.38
CA PHE A 157 -13.24 -4.34 -10.67
C PHE A 157 -12.02 -4.97 -9.99
N TRP A 158 -12.21 -5.78 -8.94
CA TRP A 158 -11.09 -6.41 -8.22
C TRP A 158 -10.57 -7.66 -8.92
N SER A 159 -11.28 -8.17 -9.93
CA SER A 159 -10.79 -9.20 -10.85
C SER A 159 -10.05 -8.63 -12.07
N ASP A 160 -9.90 -7.31 -12.18
CA ASP A 160 -9.10 -6.66 -13.23
C ASP A 160 -7.72 -6.26 -12.72
N ASP A 161 -6.75 -6.05 -13.62
CA ASP A 161 -5.60 -5.20 -13.35
C ASP A 161 -6.10 -3.77 -13.07
N ASN A 162 -5.98 -3.36 -11.82
CA ASN A 162 -6.58 -2.14 -11.33
C ASN A 162 -5.66 -1.36 -10.40
N PHE A 163 -5.95 -0.07 -10.31
CA PHE A 163 -5.50 0.77 -9.22
C PHE A 163 -6.66 1.09 -8.28
N GLU A 164 -6.31 1.28 -7.01
CA GLU A 164 -7.23 1.79 -6.00
C GLU A 164 -6.65 3.07 -5.40
N PHE A 165 -7.34 4.19 -5.57
CA PHE A 165 -7.00 5.46 -4.92
C PHE A 165 -7.91 5.68 -3.73
N MET A 166 -7.31 5.82 -2.55
CA MET A 166 -8.00 6.02 -1.29
C MET A 166 -7.79 7.46 -0.84
N LEU A 167 -8.87 8.19 -0.58
CA LEU A 167 -8.81 9.59 -0.16
C LEU A 167 -9.74 9.84 1.01
N MET A 168 -9.18 10.27 2.13
CA MET A 168 -9.86 10.44 3.41
C MET A 168 -9.83 11.92 3.83
N PRO A 169 -10.99 12.60 3.83
CA PRO A 169 -11.11 13.93 4.40
C PRO A 169 -10.81 13.93 5.91
N PRO A 170 -10.39 15.07 6.50
CA PRO A 170 -10.29 15.19 7.94
C PRO A 170 -11.67 15.09 8.55
N ASP A 171 -11.70 14.61 9.79
CA ASP A 171 -12.90 14.54 10.63
C ASP A 171 -14.00 13.60 10.08
N GLN A 172 -13.74 12.83 9.03
CA GLN A 172 -14.67 11.81 8.54
C GLN A 172 -14.29 10.41 9.04
N GLN A 173 -15.30 9.68 9.52
CA GLN A 173 -15.19 8.22 9.63
C GLN A 173 -15.11 7.58 8.24
N ASN A 174 -15.62 8.27 7.21
CA ASN A 174 -15.68 7.78 5.85
C ASN A 174 -14.53 8.28 4.97
N TYR A 175 -14.20 7.51 3.94
CA TYR A 175 -13.23 7.85 2.90
C TYR A 175 -13.71 7.34 1.54
N TYR A 176 -13.20 7.96 0.48
CA TYR A 176 -13.43 7.55 -0.89
C TYR A 176 -12.45 6.44 -1.26
N GLN A 177 -12.96 5.36 -1.85
CA GLN A 177 -12.18 4.35 -2.57
C GLN A 177 -12.58 4.41 -4.03
N ILE A 178 -11.65 4.82 -4.88
CA ILE A 178 -11.81 4.85 -6.33
C ILE A 178 -11.03 3.67 -6.89
N VAL A 179 -11.74 2.66 -7.39
CA VAL A 179 -11.13 1.53 -8.11
C VAL A 179 -11.25 1.81 -9.60
N ILE A 180 -10.14 1.69 -10.34
CA ILE A 180 -10.08 2.01 -11.77
C ILE A 180 -9.21 0.99 -12.50
N ASN A 181 -9.72 0.41 -13.59
CA ASN A 181 -8.99 -0.57 -14.39
C ASN A 181 -8.18 0.07 -15.51
N ALA A 182 -7.40 -0.73 -16.24
CA ALA A 182 -6.56 -0.26 -17.34
C ALA A 182 -7.29 0.30 -18.57
N ASN A 183 -8.62 0.21 -18.62
CA ASN A 183 -9.46 0.86 -19.63
C ASN A 183 -10.09 2.17 -19.14
N ALA A 184 -9.68 2.65 -17.96
CA ALA A 184 -10.21 3.83 -17.28
C ALA A 184 -11.71 3.74 -16.89
N TYR A 185 -12.28 2.54 -16.89
CA TYR A 185 -13.56 2.32 -16.21
C TYR A 185 -13.34 2.26 -14.72
N PHE A 186 -14.29 2.79 -13.94
CA PHE A 186 -14.12 2.94 -12.50
C PHE A 186 -15.37 2.63 -11.69
N ARG A 187 -15.17 2.41 -10.40
CA ARG A 187 -16.20 2.42 -9.37
C ARG A 187 -15.72 3.27 -8.19
N VAL A 188 -16.59 4.12 -7.66
CA VAL A 188 -16.34 4.91 -6.46
C VAL A 188 -17.19 4.40 -5.30
N LEU A 189 -16.55 4.14 -4.17
CA LEU A 189 -17.16 3.67 -2.93
C LEU A 189 -16.93 4.67 -1.81
N SER A 190 -17.93 4.84 -0.96
CA SER A 190 -17.78 5.43 0.36
C SER A 190 -17.55 4.30 1.37
N GLN A 191 -16.40 4.32 2.03
CA GLN A 191 -15.96 3.37 3.04
C GLN A 191 -15.86 4.04 4.41
N PRO A 192 -15.91 3.32 5.54
CA PRO A 192 -16.32 1.92 5.65
C PRO A 192 -17.84 1.79 5.43
N GLY A 193 -18.25 0.88 4.56
CA GLY A 193 -19.68 0.66 4.28
C GLY A 193 -19.99 0.13 2.89
N LEU A 194 -18.99 0.08 2.00
CA LEU A 194 -19.12 -0.45 0.64
C LEU A 194 -20.29 0.19 -0.15
N LYS A 195 -20.63 1.44 0.16
CA LYS A 195 -21.72 2.14 -0.51
C LYS A 195 -21.22 2.72 -1.82
N ASN A 196 -21.79 2.29 -2.94
CA ASN A 196 -21.52 2.91 -4.24
C ASN A 196 -21.94 4.39 -4.23
N ALA A 197 -21.01 5.26 -4.62
CA ALA A 197 -21.28 6.67 -4.89
C ALA A 197 -21.57 6.82 -6.39
N THR A 198 -22.69 6.28 -6.87
CA THR A 198 -23.04 6.26 -8.31
C THR A 198 -23.19 7.66 -8.91
N ASP A 199 -23.49 8.65 -8.07
CA ASP A 199 -23.65 10.05 -8.48
C ASP A 199 -22.30 10.80 -8.49
N PHE A 200 -21.19 10.12 -8.17
CA PHE A 200 -19.86 10.71 -8.19
C PHE A 200 -19.40 10.91 -9.63
N GLU A 201 -19.18 12.17 -10.01
CA GLU A 201 -18.76 12.53 -11.36
C GLU A 201 -17.24 12.73 -11.44
N MET A 202 -16.58 12.05 -12.38
CA MET A 202 -15.20 12.33 -12.76
C MET A 202 -14.93 11.94 -14.21
N GLU A 203 -13.94 12.59 -14.82
CA GLU A 203 -13.41 12.18 -16.14
C GLU A 203 -12.18 11.30 -15.93
N ALA A 204 -12.03 10.24 -16.71
CA ALA A 204 -10.86 9.38 -16.70
C ALA A 204 -10.43 9.01 -18.12
N LYS A 205 -9.12 8.98 -18.37
CA LYS A 205 -8.54 8.55 -19.65
C LYS A 205 -7.50 7.46 -19.42
N ALA A 206 -7.53 6.44 -20.28
CA ALA A 206 -6.52 5.39 -20.32
C ALA A 206 -5.48 5.71 -21.39
N ILE A 207 -4.21 5.46 -21.06
CA ILE A 207 -3.07 5.57 -21.98
C ILE A 207 -2.34 4.24 -21.91
N LYS A 208 -2.07 3.62 -23.06
CA LYS A 208 -1.39 2.32 -23.14
C LYS A 208 -0.20 2.40 -24.07
N SER A 209 0.87 1.74 -23.70
CA SER A 209 2.05 1.53 -24.53
C SER A 209 2.50 0.07 -24.41
N PRO A 210 3.49 -0.38 -25.22
CA PRO A 210 4.06 -1.71 -25.07
C PRO A 210 4.70 -1.97 -23.69
N GLU A 211 5.16 -0.91 -23.02
CA GLU A 211 5.89 -0.97 -21.75
C GLU A 211 4.97 -0.86 -20.51
N GLY A 212 3.70 -0.51 -20.71
CA GLY A 212 2.81 -0.27 -19.57
C GLY A 212 1.49 0.40 -19.92
N TRP A 213 0.81 0.83 -18.87
CA TRP A 213 -0.43 1.57 -18.97
C TRP A 213 -0.53 2.64 -17.90
N ALA A 214 -1.33 3.65 -18.16
CA ALA A 214 -1.64 4.70 -17.22
C ALA A 214 -3.12 5.03 -17.26
N VAL A 215 -3.62 5.54 -16.15
CA VAL A 215 -4.92 6.20 -16.07
C VAL A 215 -4.74 7.59 -15.49
N ALA A 216 -5.41 8.56 -16.10
CA ALA A 216 -5.43 9.94 -15.68
C ALA A 216 -6.87 10.30 -15.29
N MET A 217 -7.06 10.73 -14.05
CA MET A 217 -8.37 11.09 -13.50
C MET A 217 -8.42 12.60 -13.25
N LYS A 218 -9.55 13.22 -13.61
CA LYS A 218 -9.91 14.60 -13.31
C LYS A 218 -11.16 14.57 -12.43
N ILE A 219 -10.97 14.87 -11.15
CA ILE A 219 -12.02 14.81 -10.12
C ILE A 219 -12.42 16.24 -9.76
N PRO A 220 -13.65 16.68 -10.03
CA PRO A 220 -14.14 17.98 -9.56
C PRO A 220 -14.09 18.06 -8.03
N LEU A 221 -13.53 19.15 -7.49
CA LEU A 221 -13.42 19.32 -6.03
C LEU A 221 -14.78 19.35 -5.33
N ALA A 222 -15.85 19.73 -6.04
CA ALA A 222 -17.22 19.68 -5.52
C ALA A 222 -17.67 18.26 -5.11
N GLN A 223 -17.06 17.21 -5.67
CA GLN A 223 -17.35 15.81 -5.33
C GLN A 223 -16.73 15.38 -3.99
N LEU A 224 -15.74 16.13 -3.50
CA LEU A 224 -14.91 15.78 -2.35
C LEU A 224 -15.39 16.48 -1.04
N GLY A 225 -16.53 17.18 -1.07
CA GLY A 225 -17.02 17.94 0.07
C GLY A 225 -16.19 19.21 0.34
N LYS A 226 -16.28 19.76 1.55
CA LYS A 226 -15.63 21.03 1.89
C LYS A 226 -14.13 20.83 2.11
N ILE A 227 -13.32 21.42 1.22
CA ILE A 227 -11.85 21.48 1.32
C ILE A 227 -11.44 22.83 1.89
N ARG A 228 -10.46 22.83 2.81
CA ARG A 228 -9.88 24.05 3.37
C ARG A 228 -8.38 24.17 3.03
N PRO A 229 -7.85 25.40 2.85
CA PRO A 229 -6.41 25.68 2.82
C PRO A 229 -5.62 24.98 3.92
N GLY A 230 -4.46 24.41 3.59
CA GLY A 230 -3.54 23.76 4.53
C GLY A 230 -4.10 22.53 5.24
N GLN A 231 -5.31 22.10 4.88
CA GLN A 231 -6.02 21.04 5.58
C GLN A 231 -5.36 19.68 5.30
N ALA A 232 -5.14 18.91 6.37
CA ALA A 232 -4.54 17.59 6.28
C ALA A 232 -5.61 16.53 5.94
N TRP A 233 -5.43 15.91 4.79
CA TRP A 233 -6.16 14.72 4.37
C TRP A 233 -5.24 13.51 4.45
N LYS A 234 -5.82 12.31 4.49
CA LYS A 234 -5.04 11.07 4.36
C LYS A 234 -5.31 10.43 3.02
N PHE A 235 -4.30 9.80 2.44
CA PHE A 235 -4.46 9.09 1.18
C PHE A 235 -3.55 7.88 1.08
N ASN A 236 -3.89 7.00 0.14
CA ASN A 236 -2.98 5.99 -0.38
C ASN A 236 -3.37 5.65 -1.81
N ALA A 237 -2.46 5.01 -2.53
CA ALA A 237 -2.78 4.41 -3.81
C ALA A 237 -2.20 3.00 -3.85
N PHE A 238 -2.96 2.07 -4.37
CA PHE A 238 -2.60 0.67 -4.48
C PHE A 238 -2.76 0.18 -5.91
N ARG A 239 -1.99 -0.85 -6.27
CA ARG A 239 -2.13 -1.58 -7.52
C ARG A 239 -2.38 -3.04 -7.20
N ASN A 240 -3.42 -3.60 -7.80
CA ASN A 240 -3.61 -5.02 -7.95
C ASN A 240 -3.22 -5.39 -9.37
N ARG A 241 -2.11 -6.11 -9.51
CA ARG A 241 -1.66 -6.68 -10.78
C ARG A 241 -2.07 -8.14 -10.82
N LEU A 242 -2.90 -8.51 -11.79
CA LEU A 242 -3.42 -9.86 -11.97
C LEU A 242 -2.90 -10.54 -13.25
N CYS A 243 -2.35 -9.77 -14.19
CA CYS A 243 -1.72 -10.34 -15.37
C CYS A 243 -0.41 -11.07 -15.04
N GLY A 244 0.03 -11.97 -15.94
CA GLY A 244 1.21 -12.81 -15.72
C GLY A 244 0.95 -14.04 -14.84
N GLU A 245 2.03 -14.69 -14.42
CA GLU A 245 1.94 -15.96 -13.68
C GLU A 245 1.59 -15.80 -12.21
N LYS A 246 1.95 -14.65 -11.61
CA LYS A 246 1.72 -14.36 -10.19
C LYS A 246 1.15 -12.96 -10.03
N SER A 247 0.08 -12.85 -9.25
CA SER A 247 -0.48 -11.56 -8.85
C SER A 247 0.51 -10.79 -7.98
N GLN A 248 0.56 -9.47 -8.17
CA GLN A 248 1.37 -8.58 -7.34
C GLN A 248 0.47 -7.50 -6.74
N ALA A 249 0.68 -7.20 -5.46
CA ALA A 249 0.04 -6.08 -4.79
C ALA A 249 1.12 -5.10 -4.33
N SER A 250 0.88 -3.82 -4.58
CA SER A 250 1.79 -2.75 -4.18
C SER A 250 1.03 -1.47 -3.87
N GLY A 251 1.69 -0.51 -3.23
CA GLY A 251 1.12 0.81 -3.04
C GLY A 251 2.16 1.84 -2.63
N VAL A 252 1.75 3.10 -2.59
CA VAL A 252 2.58 4.21 -2.07
C VAL A 252 3.01 3.90 -0.64
N ARG A 253 2.09 3.39 0.18
CA ARG A 253 2.36 2.97 1.55
C ARG A 253 1.63 1.68 1.91
N MET A 254 2.18 0.54 1.51
CA MET A 254 1.60 -0.78 1.80
C MET A 254 2.40 -1.52 2.87
N LEU A 255 1.85 -1.70 4.08
CA LEU A 255 2.50 -2.41 5.20
C LEU A 255 2.03 -3.87 5.37
N GLY A 256 1.09 -4.32 4.55
CA GLY A 256 0.54 -5.67 4.56
C GLY A 256 -0.57 -5.80 3.52
N ALA A 257 -1.24 -6.95 3.46
CA ALA A 257 -2.23 -7.27 2.43
C ALA A 257 -3.55 -6.46 2.52
N ASN A 258 -3.85 -5.86 3.68
CA ASN A 258 -5.09 -5.10 3.87
C ASN A 258 -4.90 -3.61 3.50
N PHE A 259 -5.53 -3.18 2.41
CA PHE A 259 -5.50 -1.79 1.91
C PHE A 259 -6.30 -0.81 2.78
N HIS A 260 -7.16 -1.28 3.67
CA HIS A 260 -8.08 -0.45 4.46
C HIS A 260 -7.54 -0.07 5.86
N LYS A 261 -6.25 -0.29 6.12
CA LYS A 261 -5.57 0.20 7.34
C LYS A 261 -5.26 1.70 7.22
N THR A 262 -6.29 2.54 7.36
CA THR A 262 -6.24 4.00 7.14
C THR A 262 -5.29 4.73 8.09
N GLU A 263 -4.95 4.14 9.23
CA GLU A 263 -3.95 4.65 10.16
C GLU A 263 -2.53 4.67 9.57
N ASN A 264 -2.32 3.97 8.46
CA ASN A 264 -1.04 3.92 7.76
C ASN A 264 -1.02 4.80 6.51
N TYR A 265 -2.10 5.50 6.17
CA TYR A 265 -2.15 6.36 4.99
C TYR A 265 -1.22 7.57 5.14
N ALA A 266 -0.67 8.02 4.02
CA ALA A 266 0.16 9.21 3.96
C ALA A 266 -0.69 10.47 4.20
N THR A 267 -0.09 11.52 4.74
CA THR A 267 -0.77 12.81 4.95
C THR A 267 -0.53 13.72 3.76
N LEU A 268 -1.59 14.28 3.20
CA LEU A 268 -1.60 15.24 2.09
C LEU A 268 -2.18 16.58 2.57
N LEU A 269 -1.42 17.65 2.38
CA LEU A 269 -1.83 19.01 2.73
C LEU A 269 -2.37 19.70 1.47
N TRP A 270 -3.62 20.15 1.51
CA TRP A 270 -4.20 20.93 0.42
C TRP A 270 -3.54 22.31 0.31
N PRO A 271 -3.35 22.84 -0.92
CA PRO A 271 -2.68 24.11 -1.12
C PRO A 271 -3.54 25.30 -0.69
N ASP A 272 -2.88 26.36 -0.22
CA ASP A 272 -3.54 27.60 0.22
C ASP A 272 -4.29 28.34 -0.91
N ALA A 273 -3.92 28.06 -2.16
CA ALA A 273 -4.55 28.64 -3.34
C ALA A 273 -5.99 28.13 -3.58
N ILE A 274 -6.43 27.10 -2.86
CA ILE A 274 -7.83 26.65 -2.89
C ILE A 274 -8.65 27.59 -2.03
N THR A 275 -9.57 28.31 -2.65
CA THR A 275 -10.52 29.15 -1.92
C THR A 275 -11.65 28.28 -1.38
N GLU A 276 -12.11 28.54 -0.14
CA GLU A 276 -13.30 27.90 0.37
C GLU A 276 -14.46 28.14 -0.61
N LYS A 277 -15.17 27.08 -0.99
CA LYS A 277 -16.54 27.17 -1.49
C LYS A 277 -17.47 26.68 -0.40
#